data_AF-A0A359D297-F1
#
_entry.id   AF-A0A359D297-F1
#
_cell.length_a   1.000
_cell.length_b   1.000
_cell.length_c   1.000
_cell.angle_alpha   90.00
_cell.angle_beta   90.00
_cell.angle_gamma   90.00
#
_symmetry.space_group_name_H-M   'P 1'
#
loop_
_entity.id
_entity.type
_entity.pdbx_description
1 polymer ?
#
loop_
_entity_poly.entity_id
_entity_poly.type
_entity_poly.pdbx_seq_one_letter_code
_entity_poly.pdbx_strand_id
1 'polypeptide(L)'
;MNELKELRFNETNIQLKDNLVKGSILPEKIAELDRTITIQGNSVIEGAVYAHKLEIQQGDSEIKGAVFTQLELYVNSEATGNISFKKSVGSANSIVSRAPKCNIMFYSDINAKSVTLYNAFVAGSIYADEIILQNCVVIGGVFATQNIDITNSIVGTFNTPSIKASQAVWLLLPSAFSIEKIVMIPGTKFFNLSLADLGSLYKGMKQTANSGKIEMNLEFDEVKTTLTNEETQKTLRSYTVVGKVLAADLLDMDKFQNHFLLTAASLGSQLLKNYDLGVNAKGEPVTLTFDKIRNFFFDILLGKIEVQEINGNFDISQITGKFN
;
A
#
# COMPACT_ATOMS: atom_id res chain seq x y z
N MET A 1 24.07 -7.90 17.90
CA MET A 1 24.15 -6.76 16.96
C MET A 1 25.62 -6.43 16.81
N ASN A 2 26.20 -6.59 15.62
CA ASN A 2 27.62 -6.30 15.38
C ASN A 2 27.83 -4.78 15.24
N GLU A 3 28.99 -4.27 15.67
CA GLU A 3 29.36 -2.85 15.58
C GLU A 3 29.39 -2.38 14.11
N LEU A 4 28.62 -1.33 13.81
CA LEU A 4 28.51 -0.75 12.48
C LEU A 4 29.67 0.24 12.24
N LYS A 5 30.35 0.12 11.09
CA LYS A 5 31.49 0.99 10.74
C LYS A 5 31.03 2.30 10.11
N GLU A 6 31.62 3.42 10.51
CA GLU A 6 31.44 4.75 9.89
C GLU A 6 32.25 4.82 8.58
N LEU A 7 31.67 5.37 7.50
CA LEU A 7 32.27 5.43 6.17
C LEU A 7 32.47 6.86 5.67
N ARG A 8 33.61 7.09 4.99
CA ARG A 8 33.86 8.25 4.12
C ARG A 8 33.68 7.80 2.66
N PHE A 9 32.95 8.59 1.87
CA PHE A 9 32.52 8.20 0.53
C PHE A 9 33.59 8.49 -0.54
N ASN A 10 33.87 7.53 -1.41
CA ASN A 10 34.59 7.75 -2.67
C ASN A 10 33.62 8.33 -3.71
N GLU A 11 34.11 9.18 -4.62
CA GLU A 11 33.26 10.15 -5.32
C GLU A 11 32.13 9.53 -6.19
N THR A 12 32.30 8.34 -6.77
CA THR A 12 31.38 7.78 -7.79
C THR A 12 30.54 6.57 -7.36
N ASN A 13 30.98 5.77 -6.39
CA ASN A 13 30.24 4.58 -5.95
C ASN A 13 30.36 4.40 -4.43
N ILE A 14 29.21 4.26 -3.76
CA ILE A 14 29.12 3.99 -2.33
C ILE A 14 28.67 2.55 -2.15
N GLN A 15 29.43 1.77 -1.39
CA GLN A 15 29.06 0.41 -0.99
C GLN A 15 28.86 0.38 0.52
N LEU A 16 27.68 -0.06 0.96
CA LEU A 16 27.30 -0.18 2.36
C LEU A 16 27.10 -1.67 2.71
N LYS A 17 27.87 -2.14 3.68
CA LYS A 17 27.80 -3.49 4.26
C LYS A 17 28.13 -3.39 5.74
N ASP A 18 27.13 -3.60 6.59
CA ASP A 18 27.27 -3.49 8.05
C ASP A 18 27.65 -2.05 8.47
N ASN A 19 26.94 -1.05 7.92
CA ASN A 19 27.22 0.38 8.12
C ASN A 19 26.09 1.17 8.78
N LEU A 20 26.49 2.19 9.55
CA LEU A 20 25.61 3.25 10.06
C LEU A 20 26.05 4.58 9.44
N VAL A 21 25.17 5.18 8.65
CA VAL A 21 25.37 6.50 8.05
C VAL A 21 24.51 7.51 8.79
N LYS A 22 25.12 8.34 9.65
CA LYS A 22 24.40 9.34 10.46
C LYS A 22 23.92 10.56 9.65
N GLY A 23 24.61 10.87 8.56
CA GLY A 23 24.33 12.02 7.71
C GLY A 23 23.42 11.70 6.53
N SER A 24 23.08 12.74 5.78
CA SER A 24 22.45 12.59 4.46
C SER A 24 23.52 12.25 3.41
N ILE A 25 23.15 11.45 2.42
CA ILE A 25 23.95 11.22 1.22
C ILE A 25 23.35 12.07 0.11
N LEU A 26 23.83 13.31 -0.02
CA LEU A 26 23.38 14.28 -1.02
C LEU A 26 24.56 14.68 -1.92
N PRO A 27 24.30 15.04 -3.18
CA PRO A 27 25.33 15.55 -4.06
C PRO A 27 25.71 16.98 -3.63
N GLU A 28 26.99 17.21 -3.38
CA GLU A 28 27.61 18.52 -3.20
C GLU A 28 28.31 19.01 -4.47
N LYS A 29 28.68 18.08 -5.37
CA LYS A 29 29.31 18.36 -6.66
C LYS A 29 28.56 17.68 -7.80
N ILE A 30 28.70 18.23 -9.01
CA ILE A 30 28.07 17.69 -10.23
C ILE A 30 28.46 16.22 -10.46
N ALA A 31 29.71 15.84 -10.21
CA ALA A 31 30.19 14.47 -10.39
C ALA A 31 29.47 13.43 -9.49
N GLU A 32 28.78 13.89 -8.45
CA GLU A 32 28.05 13.03 -7.51
C GLU A 32 26.59 12.81 -7.94
N LEU A 33 26.12 13.51 -8.96
CA LEU A 33 24.77 13.31 -9.52
C LEU A 33 24.62 11.93 -10.18
N ASP A 34 25.72 11.38 -10.69
CA ASP A 34 25.77 10.05 -11.34
C ASP A 34 26.15 8.93 -10.36
N ARG A 35 26.14 9.21 -9.05
CA ARG A 35 26.58 8.28 -8.02
C ARG A 35 25.64 7.09 -7.86
N THR A 36 26.21 5.89 -7.85
CA THR A 36 25.50 4.67 -7.44
C THR A 36 25.72 4.41 -5.96
N ILE A 37 24.65 4.04 -5.24
CA ILE A 37 24.71 3.55 -3.86
C ILE A 37 24.26 2.09 -3.87
N THR A 38 25.10 1.20 -3.34
CA THR A 38 24.81 -0.23 -3.26
C THR A 38 24.81 -0.67 -1.79
N ILE A 39 23.69 -1.22 -1.32
CA ILE A 39 23.55 -1.84 0.00
C ILE A 39 23.73 -3.36 -0.16
N GLN A 40 24.82 -3.90 0.36
CA GLN A 40 25.23 -5.31 0.24
C GLN A 40 25.04 -6.13 1.52
N GLY A 41 24.61 -5.49 2.61
CA GLY A 41 24.38 -6.11 3.91
C GLY A 41 23.70 -5.13 4.85
N ASN A 42 23.69 -5.46 6.15
CA ASN A 42 22.86 -4.76 7.11
C ASN A 42 23.26 -3.28 7.20
N SER A 43 22.37 -2.34 6.89
CA SER A 43 22.76 -0.93 6.80
C SER A 43 21.66 0.02 7.26
N VAL A 44 22.02 1.04 8.02
CA VAL A 44 21.12 2.11 8.46
C VAL A 44 21.62 3.45 7.93
N ILE A 45 20.75 4.20 7.26
CA ILE A 45 21.00 5.57 6.81
C ILE A 45 20.00 6.49 7.50
N GLU A 46 20.48 7.40 8.33
CA GLU A 46 19.62 8.29 9.12
C GLU A 46 19.16 9.52 8.34
N GLY A 47 19.99 10.02 7.43
CA GLY A 47 19.70 11.18 6.61
C GLY A 47 18.97 10.88 5.30
N ALA A 48 18.73 11.93 4.52
CA ALA A 48 18.16 11.82 3.18
C ALA A 48 19.16 11.19 2.20
N VAL A 49 18.65 10.54 1.17
CA VAL A 49 19.47 9.85 0.16
C VAL A 49 19.10 10.34 -1.23
N TYR A 50 20.09 10.85 -1.94
CA TYR A 50 20.06 11.02 -3.38
C TYR A 50 21.04 10.02 -4.01
N ALA A 51 20.62 9.37 -5.09
CA ALA A 51 21.49 8.56 -5.92
C ALA A 51 21.08 8.65 -7.39
N HIS A 52 22.01 8.44 -8.31
CA HIS A 52 21.64 8.06 -9.67
C HIS A 52 20.91 6.72 -9.64
N LYS A 53 21.54 5.71 -9.03
CA LYS A 53 20.97 4.39 -8.78
C LYS A 53 21.14 4.01 -7.32
N LEU A 54 20.06 3.62 -6.65
CA LEU A 54 20.11 2.97 -5.35
C LEU A 54 19.80 1.49 -5.53
N GLU A 55 20.77 0.63 -5.26
CA GLU A 55 20.64 -0.82 -5.37
C GLU A 55 20.72 -1.46 -3.98
N ILE A 56 19.74 -2.30 -3.62
CA ILE A 56 19.76 -3.10 -2.40
C ILE A 56 19.88 -4.57 -2.80
N GLN A 57 21.04 -5.15 -2.52
CA GLN A 57 21.40 -6.51 -2.91
C GLN A 57 20.98 -7.53 -1.84
N GLN A 58 21.31 -7.28 -0.57
CA GLN A 58 21.02 -8.18 0.54
C GLN A 58 21.00 -7.46 1.90
N GLY A 59 20.34 -8.11 2.86
CA GLY A 59 20.41 -7.74 4.28
C GLY A 59 19.30 -6.79 4.73
N ASP A 60 19.23 -6.61 6.04
CA ASP A 60 18.30 -5.67 6.66
C ASP A 60 18.75 -4.24 6.37
N SER A 61 17.88 -3.40 5.83
CA SER A 61 18.20 -2.00 5.61
C SER A 61 17.11 -1.05 6.06
N GLU A 62 17.53 0.08 6.62
CA GLU A 62 16.64 1.12 7.08
C GLU A 62 17.14 2.48 6.59
N ILE A 63 16.31 3.18 5.82
CA ILE A 63 16.56 4.56 5.43
C ILE A 63 15.52 5.46 6.12
N LYS A 64 15.97 6.29 7.05
CA LYS A 64 15.12 7.14 7.88
C LYS A 64 14.78 8.47 7.22
N GLY A 65 15.61 8.93 6.28
CA GLY A 65 15.36 10.11 5.46
C GLY A 65 14.53 9.83 4.20
N ALA A 66 14.20 10.91 3.47
CA ALA A 66 13.57 10.78 2.16
C ALA A 66 14.59 10.24 1.14
N VAL A 67 14.11 9.46 0.17
CA VAL A 67 14.94 8.87 -0.87
C VAL A 67 14.53 9.42 -2.21
N PHE A 68 15.49 9.86 -3.01
CA PHE A 68 15.28 10.20 -4.41
C PHE A 68 16.32 9.51 -5.29
N THR A 69 15.88 8.91 -6.39
CA THR A 69 16.77 8.33 -7.40
C THR A 69 16.56 8.95 -8.77
N GLN A 70 17.64 9.22 -9.51
CA GLN A 70 17.52 9.78 -10.85
C GLN A 70 17.16 8.71 -11.90
N LEU A 71 17.81 7.54 -11.83
CA LEU A 71 17.59 6.44 -12.75
C LEU A 71 16.69 5.37 -12.14
N GLU A 72 17.06 4.84 -10.97
CA GLU A 72 16.38 3.68 -10.42
C GLU A 72 16.63 3.47 -8.92
N LEU A 73 15.58 3.07 -8.21
CA LEU A 73 15.69 2.29 -6.98
C LEU A 73 15.42 0.83 -7.30
N TYR A 74 16.41 -0.04 -7.10
CA TYR A 74 16.32 -1.46 -7.40
C TYR A 74 16.58 -2.30 -6.15
N VAL A 75 15.63 -3.18 -5.81
CA VAL A 75 15.85 -4.26 -4.85
C VAL A 75 16.06 -5.55 -5.63
N ASN A 76 17.20 -6.18 -5.41
CA ASN A 76 17.58 -7.41 -6.09
C ASN A 76 16.54 -8.51 -5.84
N SER A 77 16.18 -9.25 -6.90
CA SER A 77 15.15 -10.30 -6.84
C SER A 77 15.48 -11.44 -5.86
N GLU A 78 16.76 -11.64 -5.55
CA GLU A 78 17.24 -12.63 -4.58
C GLU A 78 17.41 -12.05 -3.17
N ALA A 79 17.14 -10.75 -2.98
CA ALA A 79 17.27 -10.09 -1.68
C ALA A 79 16.40 -10.77 -0.62
N THR A 80 16.95 -10.84 0.58
CA THR A 80 16.29 -11.32 1.80
C THR A 80 16.50 -10.32 2.93
N GLY A 81 15.66 -10.41 3.96
CA GLY A 81 15.68 -9.48 5.09
C GLY A 81 14.57 -8.43 5.00
N ASN A 82 14.67 -7.43 5.88
CA ASN A 82 13.70 -6.36 6.04
C ASN A 82 14.28 -5.05 5.50
N ILE A 83 13.65 -4.50 4.47
CA ILE A 83 14.03 -3.23 3.87
C ILE A 83 12.94 -2.22 4.21
N SER A 84 13.30 -1.12 4.88
CA SER A 84 12.34 -0.09 5.26
C SER A 84 12.76 1.32 4.87
N PHE A 85 11.81 2.04 4.27
CA PHE A 85 11.92 3.45 3.93
C PHE A 85 10.94 4.22 4.81
N LYS A 86 11.45 5.02 5.75
CA LYS A 86 10.62 5.68 6.77
C LYS A 86 9.95 6.97 6.28
N LYS A 87 10.40 7.51 5.15
CA LYS A 87 9.84 8.71 4.51
C LYS A 87 9.58 8.43 3.02
N SER A 88 9.04 9.43 2.32
CA SER A 88 8.66 9.34 0.92
C SER A 88 9.84 8.91 0.04
N VAL A 89 9.53 8.11 -0.97
CA VAL A 89 10.49 7.56 -1.93
C VAL A 89 10.12 8.01 -3.34
N GLY A 90 11.04 8.71 -3.98
CA GLY A 90 10.92 9.21 -5.34
C GLY A 90 11.92 8.56 -6.30
N SER A 91 11.53 8.39 -7.54
CA SER A 91 12.45 8.18 -8.65
C SER A 91 12.02 9.01 -9.85
N ALA A 92 12.96 9.60 -10.60
CA ALA A 92 12.61 10.23 -11.87
C ALA A 92 12.23 9.19 -12.94
N ASN A 93 12.57 7.90 -12.74
CA ASN A 93 12.32 6.86 -13.72
C ASN A 93 11.71 5.59 -13.10
N SER A 94 12.44 4.76 -12.35
CA SER A 94 11.87 3.48 -11.88
C SER A 94 12.10 3.17 -10.40
N ILE A 95 11.11 2.51 -9.79
CA ILE A 95 11.24 1.85 -8.48
C ILE A 95 10.84 0.39 -8.68
N VAL A 96 11.80 -0.51 -8.51
CA VAL A 96 11.66 -1.93 -8.89
C VAL A 96 12.08 -2.83 -7.74
N SER A 97 11.17 -3.70 -7.33
CA SER A 97 11.46 -4.88 -6.54
C SER A 97 10.70 -6.08 -7.08
N ARG A 98 11.45 -7.15 -7.39
CA ARG A 98 10.92 -8.47 -7.70
C ARG A 98 11.40 -9.50 -6.68
N ALA A 99 11.56 -9.08 -5.42
CA ALA A 99 12.14 -9.89 -4.34
C ALA A 99 11.05 -10.56 -3.48
N PRO A 100 10.53 -11.75 -3.84
CA PRO A 100 9.40 -12.36 -3.13
C PRO A 100 9.74 -12.80 -1.70
N LYS A 101 11.03 -12.94 -1.36
CA LYS A 101 11.53 -13.35 -0.05
C LYS A 101 11.99 -12.17 0.81
N CYS A 102 11.89 -10.95 0.31
CA CYS A 102 12.25 -9.74 1.03
C CYS A 102 11.00 -9.08 1.60
N ASN A 103 11.09 -8.61 2.83
CA ASN A 103 10.03 -7.81 3.46
C ASN A 103 10.31 -6.34 3.21
N ILE A 104 9.68 -5.77 2.18
CA ILE A 104 9.90 -4.37 1.81
C ILE A 104 8.76 -3.52 2.35
N MET A 105 9.10 -2.42 3.00
CA MET A 105 8.14 -1.53 3.63
C MET A 105 8.43 -0.06 3.29
N PHE A 106 7.44 0.58 2.69
CA PHE A 106 7.42 2.02 2.46
C PHE A 106 6.44 2.65 3.46
N TYR A 107 6.92 3.53 4.33
CA TYR A 107 6.11 4.11 5.41
C TYR A 107 5.38 5.39 4.96
N SER A 108 5.51 5.74 3.67
CA SER A 108 4.96 6.95 3.06
C SER A 108 4.73 6.71 1.57
N ASP A 109 4.45 7.79 0.84
CA ASP A 109 4.14 7.77 -0.59
C ASP A 109 5.34 7.40 -1.45
N ILE A 110 5.03 6.79 -2.59
CA ILE A 110 5.96 6.43 -3.66
C ILE A 110 5.60 7.23 -4.90
N ASN A 111 6.60 7.85 -5.54
CA ASN A 111 6.42 8.56 -6.80
C ASN A 111 7.52 8.16 -7.80
N ALA A 112 7.15 7.64 -8.96
CA ALA A 112 8.10 7.35 -10.04
C ALA A 112 7.42 7.34 -11.41
N LYS A 113 8.17 7.30 -12.51
CA LYS A 113 7.57 7.06 -13.82
C LYS A 113 7.01 5.63 -13.92
N SER A 114 7.72 4.64 -13.38
CA SER A 114 7.26 3.25 -13.29
C SER A 114 7.52 2.66 -11.91
N VAL A 115 6.59 1.84 -11.43
CA VAL A 115 6.69 1.13 -10.15
C VAL A 115 6.38 -0.36 -10.36
N THR A 116 7.30 -1.23 -9.97
CA THR A 116 7.07 -2.69 -9.94
C THR A 116 7.42 -3.19 -8.55
N LEU A 117 6.45 -3.73 -7.82
CA LEU A 117 6.65 -4.19 -6.45
C LEU A 117 6.07 -5.58 -6.24
N TYR A 118 6.91 -6.49 -5.77
CA TYR A 118 6.53 -7.83 -5.33
C TYR A 118 6.71 -7.95 -3.81
N ASN A 119 5.72 -8.52 -3.11
CA ASN A 119 5.76 -8.75 -1.66
C ASN A 119 6.08 -7.48 -0.83
N ALA A 120 5.54 -6.33 -1.25
CA ALA A 120 5.80 -5.04 -0.61
C ALA A 120 4.59 -4.52 0.17
N PHE A 121 4.89 -3.83 1.27
CA PHE A 121 3.93 -3.04 2.05
C PHE A 121 4.16 -1.56 1.79
N VAL A 122 3.10 -0.82 1.45
CA VAL A 122 3.13 0.63 1.25
C VAL A 122 2.05 1.24 2.13
N ALA A 123 2.47 2.02 3.14
CA ALA A 123 1.56 2.69 4.05
C ALA A 123 0.91 3.94 3.42
N GLY A 124 1.58 4.56 2.44
CA GLY A 124 1.06 5.67 1.66
C GLY A 124 0.42 5.25 0.34
N SER A 125 0.43 6.17 -0.62
CA SER A 125 -0.07 6.00 -1.98
C SER A 125 1.08 5.81 -2.98
N ILE A 126 0.77 5.23 -4.14
CA ILE A 126 1.70 5.08 -5.26
C ILE A 126 1.22 5.96 -6.41
N TYR A 127 2.12 6.78 -6.95
CA TYR A 127 1.89 7.61 -8.12
C TYR A 127 2.89 7.24 -9.21
N ALA A 128 2.41 6.80 -10.38
CA ALA A 128 3.26 6.53 -11.53
C ALA A 128 2.53 6.61 -12.87
N ASP A 129 3.24 6.37 -13.97
CA ASP A 129 2.60 6.12 -15.26
C ASP A 129 2.15 4.67 -15.35
N GLU A 130 3.03 3.74 -14.95
CA GLU A 130 2.82 2.30 -15.00
C GLU A 130 3.10 1.66 -13.63
N ILE A 131 2.17 0.83 -13.16
CA ILE A 131 2.27 0.20 -11.84
C ILE A 131 2.01 -1.31 -11.96
N ILE A 132 2.95 -2.12 -11.45
CA ILE A 132 2.80 -3.58 -11.35
C ILE A 132 2.90 -3.98 -9.88
N LEU A 133 1.84 -4.58 -9.34
CA LEU A 133 1.75 -5.06 -7.96
C LEU A 133 1.50 -6.56 -7.93
N GLN A 134 2.32 -7.28 -7.19
CA GLN A 134 2.12 -8.72 -6.95
C GLN A 134 2.33 -9.05 -5.47
N ASN A 135 1.32 -9.65 -4.83
CA ASN A 135 1.37 -9.97 -3.40
C ASN A 135 1.67 -8.71 -2.56
N CYS A 136 1.06 -7.58 -2.90
CA CYS A 136 1.30 -6.30 -2.25
C CYS A 136 0.15 -5.89 -1.35
N VAL A 137 0.49 -5.05 -0.37
CA VAL A 137 -0.48 -4.32 0.44
C VAL A 137 -0.16 -2.84 0.33
N VAL A 138 -1.07 -2.07 -0.27
CA VAL A 138 -1.00 -0.62 -0.39
C VAL A 138 -2.17 -0.03 0.39
N ILE A 139 -1.90 0.64 1.50
CA ILE A 139 -2.97 1.19 2.33
C ILE A 139 -3.62 2.43 1.70
N GLY A 140 -2.81 3.25 1.02
CA GLY A 140 -3.27 4.39 0.25
C GLY A 140 -3.78 4.03 -1.14
N GLY A 141 -3.87 5.03 -2.01
CA GLY A 141 -4.33 4.85 -3.39
C GLY A 141 -3.21 4.45 -4.35
N VAL A 142 -3.59 3.76 -5.42
CA VAL A 142 -2.71 3.41 -6.54
C VAL A 142 -3.15 4.22 -7.76
N PHE A 143 -2.38 5.24 -8.10
CA PHE A 143 -2.73 6.22 -9.12
C PHE A 143 -1.76 6.10 -10.30
N ALA A 144 -2.26 5.61 -11.44
CA ALA A 144 -1.47 5.44 -12.65
C ALA A 144 -2.00 6.27 -13.80
N THR A 145 -1.13 6.97 -14.53
CA THR A 145 -1.54 7.78 -15.69
C THR A 145 -1.72 6.95 -16.96
N GLN A 146 -1.22 5.70 -17.01
CA GLN A 146 -1.34 4.81 -18.17
C GLN A 146 -2.01 3.47 -17.80
N ASN A 147 -1.36 2.65 -16.97
CA ASN A 147 -1.87 1.31 -16.65
C ASN A 147 -1.49 0.80 -15.26
N ILE A 148 -2.32 -0.12 -14.75
CA ILE A 148 -2.02 -0.90 -13.54
C ILE A 148 -2.22 -2.40 -13.82
N ASP A 149 -1.23 -3.21 -13.45
CA ASP A 149 -1.36 -4.67 -13.32
C ASP A 149 -1.39 -5.05 -11.83
N ILE A 150 -2.53 -5.55 -11.34
CA ILE A 150 -2.69 -6.00 -9.95
C ILE A 150 -2.87 -7.52 -9.90
N THR A 151 -1.99 -8.20 -9.16
CA THR A 151 -2.09 -9.63 -8.90
C THR A 151 -2.06 -9.89 -7.41
N ASN A 152 -3.07 -10.60 -6.90
CA ASN A 152 -3.18 -11.00 -5.50
C ASN A 152 -2.75 -9.90 -4.52
N SER A 153 -3.49 -8.80 -4.41
CA SER A 153 -3.04 -7.63 -3.64
C SER A 153 -4.20 -6.91 -2.95
N ILE A 154 -3.87 -6.23 -1.85
CA ILE A 154 -4.77 -5.31 -1.14
C ILE A 154 -4.36 -3.89 -1.49
N VAL A 155 -5.29 -3.06 -1.95
CA VAL A 155 -5.05 -1.66 -2.25
C VAL A 155 -6.13 -0.78 -1.62
N GLY A 156 -5.81 0.46 -1.24
CA GLY A 156 -6.81 1.39 -0.72
C GLY A 156 -7.89 1.66 -1.74
N THR A 157 -7.46 2.21 -2.87
CA THR A 157 -8.26 2.43 -4.09
C THR A 157 -7.31 2.44 -5.28
N PHE A 158 -7.83 2.49 -6.50
CA PHE A 158 -7.01 2.81 -7.66
C PHE A 158 -7.74 3.75 -8.62
N ASN A 159 -6.94 4.48 -9.41
CA ASN A 159 -7.42 5.28 -10.53
C ASN A 159 -6.42 5.14 -11.69
N THR A 160 -6.88 4.63 -12.83
CA THR A 160 -6.02 4.44 -13.99
C THR A 160 -6.81 4.33 -15.30
N PRO A 161 -6.27 4.74 -16.46
CA PRO A 161 -6.94 4.50 -17.72
C PRO A 161 -7.22 3.02 -18.00
N SER A 162 -6.24 2.14 -17.81
CA SER A 162 -6.35 0.71 -18.10
C SER A 162 -5.88 -0.13 -16.93
N ILE A 163 -6.59 -1.21 -16.62
CA ILE A 163 -6.24 -2.10 -15.51
C ILE A 163 -6.44 -3.57 -15.88
N LYS A 164 -5.44 -4.37 -15.54
CA LYS A 164 -5.52 -5.82 -15.56
C LYS A 164 -5.46 -6.35 -14.13
N ALA A 165 -6.36 -7.29 -13.84
CA ALA A 165 -6.44 -7.90 -12.53
C ALA A 165 -6.34 -9.43 -12.64
N SER A 166 -5.61 -10.03 -11.70
CA SER A 166 -5.52 -11.47 -11.58
C SER A 166 -5.57 -11.95 -10.12
N GLN A 167 -6.15 -13.14 -9.90
CA GLN A 167 -6.34 -13.74 -8.58
C GLN A 167 -7.27 -12.91 -7.68
N ALA A 168 -6.94 -12.69 -6.40
CA ALA A 168 -7.78 -11.92 -5.49
C ALA A 168 -7.30 -10.45 -5.39
N VAL A 169 -8.15 -9.50 -5.72
CA VAL A 169 -7.88 -8.07 -5.52
C VAL A 169 -8.82 -7.52 -4.45
N TRP A 170 -8.26 -6.84 -3.46
CA TRP A 170 -9.01 -6.32 -2.32
C TRP A 170 -8.94 -4.79 -2.30
N LEU A 171 -10.09 -4.14 -2.15
CA LEU A 171 -10.20 -2.69 -1.97
C LEU A 171 -10.49 -2.38 -0.50
N LEU A 172 -9.74 -1.44 0.07
CA LEU A 172 -10.01 -0.95 1.43
C LEU A 172 -11.05 0.17 1.43
N LEU A 173 -11.06 0.99 0.38
CA LEU A 173 -12.04 2.05 0.18
C LEU A 173 -13.20 1.57 -0.72
N PRO A 174 -14.39 2.18 -0.62
CA PRO A 174 -15.59 1.67 -1.29
C PRO A 174 -15.56 1.69 -2.81
N SER A 175 -14.63 2.42 -3.43
CA SER A 175 -14.65 2.72 -4.86
C SER A 175 -13.27 2.62 -5.49
N ALA A 176 -13.22 2.26 -6.77
CA ALA A 176 -12.05 2.36 -7.63
C ALA A 176 -12.46 2.80 -9.04
N PHE A 177 -11.51 3.34 -9.81
CA PHE A 177 -11.80 4.10 -11.02
C PHE A 177 -10.97 3.67 -12.22
N SER A 178 -11.59 3.65 -13.40
CA SER A 178 -10.88 3.46 -14.66
C SER A 178 -11.58 4.08 -15.87
N ILE A 179 -10.87 4.21 -16.99
CA ILE A 179 -11.48 4.64 -18.27
C ILE A 179 -11.94 3.41 -19.08
N GLU A 180 -11.04 2.45 -19.26
CA GLU A 180 -11.33 1.17 -19.89
C GLU A 180 -11.98 0.20 -18.90
N LYS A 181 -12.63 -0.86 -19.39
CA LYS A 181 -13.14 -1.91 -18.51
C LYS A 181 -11.98 -2.68 -17.88
N ILE A 182 -12.13 -3.13 -16.63
CA ILE A 182 -11.14 -4.00 -15.99
C ILE A 182 -10.98 -5.28 -16.81
N VAL A 183 -9.74 -5.59 -17.19
CA VAL A 183 -9.38 -6.84 -17.85
C VAL A 183 -9.13 -7.91 -16.79
N MET A 184 -10.06 -8.84 -16.65
CA MET A 184 -10.04 -9.90 -15.64
C MET A 184 -9.49 -11.20 -16.22
N ILE A 185 -8.48 -11.79 -15.58
CA ILE A 185 -8.10 -13.18 -15.84
C ILE A 185 -9.19 -14.12 -15.30
N PRO A 186 -9.55 -15.24 -15.96
CA PRO A 186 -10.53 -16.18 -15.43
C PRO A 186 -10.23 -16.62 -14.00
N GLY A 187 -11.27 -16.61 -13.14
CA GLY A 187 -11.13 -16.94 -11.71
C GLY A 187 -10.69 -15.78 -10.81
N THR A 188 -10.46 -14.58 -11.37
CA THR A 188 -10.15 -13.38 -10.58
C THR A 188 -11.37 -12.93 -9.80
N LYS A 189 -11.17 -12.54 -8.54
CA LYS A 189 -12.21 -12.03 -7.63
C LYS A 189 -11.84 -10.65 -7.10
N PHE A 190 -12.84 -9.79 -6.97
CA PHE A 190 -12.71 -8.50 -6.29
C PHE A 190 -13.47 -8.55 -4.98
N PHE A 191 -12.83 -8.09 -3.92
CA PHE A 191 -13.43 -7.96 -2.61
C PHE A 191 -13.28 -6.55 -2.09
N ASN A 192 -14.28 -6.08 -1.36
CA ASN A 192 -14.23 -4.80 -0.67
C ASN A 192 -14.25 -5.01 0.85
N LEU A 193 -13.34 -4.35 1.57
CA LEU A 193 -13.13 -4.47 3.01
C LEU A 193 -13.70 -3.29 3.81
N SER A 194 -14.43 -2.35 3.20
CA SER A 194 -14.92 -1.17 3.91
C SER A 194 -15.88 -1.51 5.07
N LEU A 195 -16.65 -2.60 4.97
CA LEU A 195 -17.53 -3.08 6.05
C LEU A 195 -16.91 -4.21 6.90
N ALA A 196 -15.68 -4.66 6.62
CA ALA A 196 -15.04 -5.76 7.33
C ALA A 196 -14.55 -5.29 8.71
N ASP A 197 -14.86 -5.97 9.82
CA ASP A 197 -14.41 -5.53 11.15
C ASP A 197 -12.90 -5.79 11.37
N LEU A 198 -12.09 -4.97 10.71
CA LEU A 198 -10.63 -5.06 10.74
C LEU A 198 -10.10 -4.75 12.14
N GLY A 199 -10.81 -3.92 12.92
CA GLY A 199 -10.48 -3.60 14.31
C GLY A 199 -10.54 -4.83 15.21
N SER A 200 -11.65 -5.57 15.20
CA SER A 200 -11.77 -6.82 15.97
C SER A 200 -10.80 -7.88 15.47
N LEU A 201 -10.64 -8.03 14.15
CA LEU A 201 -9.68 -8.98 13.58
C LEU A 201 -8.24 -8.68 14.01
N TYR A 202 -7.82 -7.41 13.99
CA TYR A 202 -6.49 -7.00 14.44
C TYR A 202 -6.27 -7.30 15.93
N LYS A 203 -7.33 -7.22 16.74
CA LYS A 203 -7.33 -7.54 18.17
C LYS A 203 -7.44 -9.05 18.48
N GLY A 204 -7.61 -9.89 17.45
CA GLY A 204 -7.87 -11.32 17.61
C GLY A 204 -9.24 -11.64 18.22
N MET A 205 -10.21 -10.74 18.05
CA MET A 205 -11.58 -10.89 18.54
C MET A 205 -12.51 -11.37 17.41
N LYS A 206 -13.68 -11.85 17.81
CA LYS A 206 -14.71 -12.27 16.85
C LYS A 206 -15.27 -11.07 16.11
N GLN A 207 -15.42 -11.21 14.79
CA GLN A 207 -16.09 -10.22 13.94
C GLN A 207 -17.56 -10.06 14.36
N THR A 208 -18.08 -8.83 14.29
CA THR A 208 -19.51 -8.58 14.50
C THR A 208 -20.36 -9.20 13.39
N ALA A 209 -21.57 -9.67 13.70
CA ALA A 209 -22.38 -10.45 12.77
C ALA A 209 -22.71 -9.74 11.44
N ASN A 210 -22.79 -8.41 11.44
CA ASN A 210 -23.14 -7.59 10.28
C ASN A 210 -21.94 -6.89 9.62
N SER A 211 -20.72 -7.32 9.94
CA SER A 211 -19.48 -6.83 9.33
C SER A 211 -18.89 -7.90 8.41
N GLY A 212 -18.12 -7.52 7.40
CA GLY A 212 -17.45 -8.50 6.54
C GLY A 212 -16.96 -7.92 5.23
N LYS A 213 -16.28 -8.76 4.45
CA LYS A 213 -15.94 -8.46 3.07
C LYS A 213 -17.17 -8.59 2.18
N ILE A 214 -17.23 -7.75 1.15
CA ILE A 214 -18.23 -7.83 0.08
C ILE A 214 -17.52 -8.33 -1.18
N GLU A 215 -17.97 -9.42 -1.79
CA GLU A 215 -17.54 -9.78 -3.15
C GLU A 215 -18.19 -8.79 -4.14
N MET A 216 -17.35 -8.09 -4.91
CA MET A 216 -17.80 -7.10 -5.89
C MET A 216 -18.21 -7.79 -7.18
N ASN A 217 -19.37 -7.42 -7.71
CA ASN A 217 -19.76 -7.81 -9.05
C ASN A 217 -19.45 -6.65 -9.99
N LEU A 218 -18.36 -6.73 -10.74
CA LEU A 218 -17.89 -5.63 -11.60
C LEU A 218 -18.85 -5.27 -12.75
N GLU A 219 -19.86 -6.10 -13.04
CA GLU A 219 -20.91 -5.76 -14.02
C GLU A 219 -22.03 -4.93 -13.38
N PHE A 220 -22.45 -5.28 -12.16
CA PHE A 220 -23.54 -4.58 -11.45
C PHE A 220 -23.07 -3.39 -10.61
N ASP A 221 -21.85 -3.45 -10.07
CA ASP A 221 -21.24 -2.39 -9.25
C ASP A 221 -20.53 -1.33 -10.13
N GLU A 222 -20.63 -1.43 -11.46
CA GLU A 222 -20.12 -0.43 -12.42
C GLU A 222 -21.10 0.74 -12.57
N VAL A 223 -20.64 1.95 -12.25
CA VAL A 223 -21.30 3.22 -12.53
C VAL A 223 -20.52 3.96 -13.61
N LYS A 224 -21.19 4.35 -14.69
CA LYS A 224 -20.58 5.10 -15.80
C LYS A 224 -20.95 6.57 -15.69
N THR A 225 -19.94 7.42 -15.69
CA THR A 225 -20.09 8.87 -15.73
C THR A 225 -19.47 9.38 -17.02
N THR A 226 -20.22 10.16 -17.78
CA THR A 226 -19.70 10.82 -18.97
C THR A 226 -19.21 12.22 -18.59
N LEU A 227 -17.91 12.45 -18.77
CA LEU A 227 -17.29 13.76 -18.62
C LEU A 227 -17.26 14.42 -20.00
N THR A 228 -17.87 15.60 -20.12
CA THR A 228 -17.94 16.38 -21.36
C THR A 228 -17.32 17.75 -21.19
N ASN A 229 -16.50 18.15 -22.16
CA ASN A 229 -16.13 19.54 -22.43
C ASN A 229 -16.43 19.84 -23.92
N GLU A 230 -16.37 21.10 -24.35
CA GLU A 230 -16.72 21.57 -25.70
C GLU A 230 -16.08 20.74 -26.83
N GLU A 231 -14.88 20.21 -26.61
CA GLU A 231 -14.12 19.43 -27.61
C GLU A 231 -14.00 17.93 -27.31
N THR A 232 -14.32 17.48 -26.09
CA THR A 232 -14.02 16.09 -25.67
C THR A 232 -15.10 15.47 -24.80
N GLN A 233 -15.42 14.21 -25.10
CA GLN A 233 -16.26 13.34 -24.29
C GLN A 233 -15.43 12.14 -23.83
N LYS A 234 -15.33 11.92 -22.51
CA LYS A 234 -14.68 10.75 -21.92
C LYS A 234 -15.62 10.03 -20.96
N THR A 235 -15.65 8.72 -21.01
CA THR A 235 -16.37 7.90 -20.03
C THR A 235 -15.43 7.53 -18.89
N LEU A 236 -15.82 7.86 -17.67
CA LEU A 236 -15.22 7.38 -16.43
C LEU A 236 -16.07 6.22 -15.90
N ARG A 237 -15.44 5.11 -15.54
CA ARG A 237 -16.04 3.95 -14.90
C ARG A 237 -15.65 3.96 -13.43
N SER A 238 -16.64 3.95 -12.56
CA SER A 238 -16.49 3.81 -11.12
C SER A 238 -17.00 2.43 -10.73
N TYR A 239 -16.17 1.59 -10.12
CA TYR A 239 -16.60 0.33 -9.53
C TYR A 239 -16.76 0.55 -8.05
N THR A 240 -17.99 0.50 -7.56
CA THR A 240 -18.29 0.98 -6.22
C THR A 240 -19.32 0.15 -5.50
N VAL A 241 -19.04 -0.12 -4.23
CA VAL A 241 -20.01 -0.67 -3.27
C VAL A 241 -20.57 0.43 -2.35
N VAL A 242 -20.38 1.72 -2.68
CA VAL A 242 -20.75 2.84 -1.80
C VAL A 242 -22.23 2.81 -1.41
N GLY A 243 -23.14 2.42 -2.31
CA GLY A 243 -24.55 2.28 -1.96
C GLY A 243 -24.80 1.22 -0.88
N LYS A 244 -24.07 0.10 -0.96
CA LYS A 244 -24.09 -1.01 0.01
C LYS A 244 -23.50 -0.54 1.35
N VAL A 245 -22.39 0.20 1.31
CA VAL A 245 -21.71 0.75 2.50
C VAL A 245 -22.59 1.78 3.19
N LEU A 246 -23.12 2.77 2.48
CA LEU A 246 -23.99 3.81 3.03
C LEU A 246 -25.26 3.25 3.65
N ALA A 247 -25.88 2.25 3.01
CA ALA A 247 -27.03 1.54 3.58
C ALA A 247 -26.70 0.89 4.93
N ALA A 248 -25.51 0.29 5.06
CA ALA A 248 -25.05 -0.34 6.30
C ALA A 248 -24.67 0.69 7.39
N ASP A 249 -23.99 1.77 7.01
CA ASP A 249 -23.49 2.79 7.95
C ASP A 249 -24.59 3.71 8.47
N LEU A 250 -25.65 3.97 7.69
CA LEU A 250 -26.89 4.61 8.20
C LEU A 250 -27.56 3.78 9.31
N LEU A 251 -27.20 2.50 9.41
CA LEU A 251 -27.73 1.58 10.42
C LEU A 251 -26.79 1.42 11.63
N ASP A 252 -25.48 1.71 11.52
CA ASP A 252 -24.47 1.36 12.53
C ASP A 252 -23.29 2.35 12.61
N MET A 253 -23.27 3.19 13.65
CA MET A 253 -22.25 4.24 13.86
C MET A 253 -20.94 3.72 14.48
N ASP A 254 -20.87 2.46 14.92
CA ASP A 254 -19.65 1.89 15.52
C ASP A 254 -18.67 1.36 14.45
N LYS A 255 -19.14 1.17 13.20
CA LYS A 255 -18.34 0.68 12.06
C LYS A 255 -17.30 1.67 11.50
N PHE A 256 -17.30 2.92 11.97
CA PHE A 256 -16.29 3.93 11.62
C PHE A 256 -14.85 3.54 12.00
N GLN A 257 -14.64 2.51 12.83
CA GLN A 257 -13.30 2.03 13.22
C GLN A 257 -12.47 1.47 12.04
N ASN A 258 -13.09 0.98 10.97
CA ASN A 258 -12.36 0.50 9.78
C ASN A 258 -11.69 1.62 9.02
N HIS A 259 -12.42 2.71 8.79
CA HIS A 259 -11.88 3.93 8.20
C HIS A 259 -10.72 4.46 9.05
N PHE A 260 -10.78 4.24 10.37
CA PHE A 260 -9.71 4.65 11.27
C PHE A 260 -8.41 3.84 11.09
N LEU A 261 -8.45 2.52 10.93
CA LEU A 261 -7.23 1.72 10.69
C LEU A 261 -6.52 2.12 9.38
N LEU A 262 -7.29 2.43 8.35
CA LEU A 262 -6.79 2.97 7.07
C LEU A 262 -6.19 4.36 7.24
N THR A 263 -6.80 5.17 8.10
CA THR A 263 -6.35 6.51 8.45
C THR A 263 -5.08 6.49 9.30
N ALA A 264 -4.97 5.57 10.27
CA ALA A 264 -3.81 5.41 11.15
C ALA A 264 -2.57 4.92 10.40
N ALA A 265 -2.76 4.04 9.40
CA ALA A 265 -1.68 3.59 8.54
C ALA A 265 -1.22 4.68 7.54
N SER A 266 -2.14 5.56 7.08
CA SER A 266 -1.81 6.63 6.13
C SER A 266 -1.31 7.94 6.77
N LEU A 267 -1.66 8.25 8.02
CA LEU A 267 -1.33 9.54 8.67
C LEU A 267 0.00 9.59 9.46
N GLY A 268 0.95 8.70 9.17
CA GLY A 268 2.33 8.79 9.66
C GLY A 268 2.56 8.51 11.15
N SER A 269 3.83 8.51 11.57
CA SER A 269 4.30 8.01 12.88
C SER A 269 3.88 8.84 14.10
N GLN A 270 3.41 10.07 13.92
CA GLN A 270 3.00 10.94 15.05
C GLN A 270 1.61 10.61 15.59
N LEU A 271 0.68 10.13 14.77
CA LEU A 271 -0.66 9.75 15.21
C LEU A 271 -0.74 8.31 15.72
N LEU A 272 0.11 7.40 15.22
CA LEU A 272 0.25 6.03 15.76
C LEU A 272 0.62 6.02 17.25
N LYS A 273 1.28 7.08 17.76
CA LYS A 273 1.63 7.23 19.17
C LYS A 273 0.45 7.67 20.06
N ASN A 274 -0.57 8.31 19.46
CA ASN A 274 -1.66 8.96 20.18
C ASN A 274 -2.95 8.14 20.16
N TYR A 275 -2.99 7.02 19.46
CA TYR A 275 -4.19 6.21 19.34
C TYR A 275 -4.04 4.83 19.97
N ASP A 276 -4.97 4.53 20.88
CA ASP A 276 -5.08 3.26 21.58
C ASP A 276 -6.28 2.48 21.04
N LEU A 277 -6.04 1.30 20.44
CA LEU A 277 -7.10 0.37 20.00
C LEU A 277 -7.76 -0.37 21.17
N GLY A 278 -7.29 -0.13 22.39
CA GLY A 278 -7.68 -0.81 23.60
C GLY A 278 -6.94 -2.14 23.74
N VAL A 279 -7.60 -3.10 24.38
CA VAL A 279 -7.02 -4.41 24.69
C VAL A 279 -7.39 -5.47 23.67
N ASN A 280 -6.51 -6.46 23.51
CA ASN A 280 -6.77 -7.66 22.72
C ASN A 280 -7.71 -8.63 23.47
N ALA A 281 -8.02 -9.77 22.84
CA ALA A 281 -8.83 -10.82 23.46
C ALA A 281 -8.25 -11.38 24.79
N LYS A 282 -6.98 -11.11 25.10
CA LYS A 282 -6.29 -11.53 26.33
C LYS A 282 -6.20 -10.41 27.38
N GLY A 283 -6.79 -9.24 27.13
CA GLY A 283 -6.74 -8.09 28.02
C GLY A 283 -5.43 -7.29 27.95
N GLU A 284 -4.59 -7.53 26.94
CA GLU A 284 -3.30 -6.83 26.78
C GLU A 284 -3.43 -5.65 25.81
N PRO A 285 -2.74 -4.52 26.05
CA PRO A 285 -2.78 -3.36 25.14
C PRO A 285 -2.32 -3.70 23.72
N VAL A 286 -3.09 -3.25 22.74
CA VAL A 286 -2.84 -3.54 21.32
C VAL A 286 -1.94 -2.45 20.73
N THR A 287 -0.66 -2.76 20.57
CA THR A 287 0.28 -1.82 19.94
C THR A 287 0.04 -1.70 18.44
N LEU A 288 -0.05 -0.46 17.95
CA LEU A 288 -0.05 -0.13 16.54
C LEU A 288 1.37 0.18 16.07
N THR A 289 1.93 -0.71 15.25
CA THR A 289 3.23 -0.51 14.59
C THR A 289 3.11 -0.88 13.13
N PHE A 290 3.93 -0.27 12.26
CA PHE A 290 3.93 -0.59 10.82
C PHE A 290 4.16 -2.08 10.57
N ASP A 291 5.06 -2.73 11.31
CA ASP A 291 5.32 -4.17 11.19
C ASP A 291 4.10 -5.02 11.54
N LYS A 292 3.39 -4.69 12.62
CA LYS A 292 2.17 -5.41 13.01
C LYS A 292 1.03 -5.18 12.00
N ILE A 293 0.85 -3.94 11.53
CA ILE A 293 -0.16 -3.61 10.51
C ILE A 293 0.13 -4.33 9.21
N ARG A 294 1.40 -4.33 8.76
CA ARG A 294 1.85 -5.10 7.61
C ARG A 294 1.48 -6.57 7.79
N ASN A 295 1.93 -7.19 8.87
CA ASN A 295 1.72 -8.62 9.08
C ASN A 295 0.23 -8.96 9.09
N PHE A 296 -0.60 -8.13 9.72
CA PHE A 296 -2.06 -8.29 9.71
C PHE A 296 -2.64 -8.32 8.30
N PHE A 297 -2.34 -7.33 7.46
CA PHE A 297 -2.87 -7.29 6.10
C PHE A 297 -2.30 -8.40 5.20
N PHE A 298 -1.04 -8.77 5.38
CA PHE A 298 -0.47 -9.92 4.68
C PHE A 298 -1.09 -11.24 5.15
N ASP A 299 -1.43 -11.38 6.43
CA ASP A 299 -2.11 -12.56 6.95
C ASP A 299 -3.54 -12.66 6.41
N ILE A 300 -4.23 -11.53 6.16
CA ILE A 300 -5.49 -11.50 5.39
C ILE A 300 -5.24 -11.93 3.94
N LEU A 301 -4.27 -11.31 3.26
CA LEU A 301 -3.98 -11.55 1.85
C LEU A 301 -3.58 -13.02 1.57
N LEU A 302 -2.88 -13.64 2.52
CA LEU A 302 -2.44 -15.03 2.45
C LEU A 302 -3.49 -16.01 3.00
N GLY A 303 -4.67 -15.54 3.43
CA GLY A 303 -5.77 -16.36 3.92
C GLY A 303 -5.56 -16.98 5.30
N LYS A 304 -4.60 -16.50 6.09
CA LYS A 304 -4.41 -16.92 7.50
C LYS A 304 -5.45 -16.27 8.42
N ILE A 305 -5.85 -15.03 8.11
CA ILE A 305 -6.96 -14.33 8.77
C ILE A 305 -8.14 -14.33 7.80
N GLU A 306 -9.20 -15.03 8.19
CA GLU A 306 -10.42 -15.09 7.39
C GLU A 306 -11.35 -13.92 7.73
N VAL A 307 -11.52 -13.01 6.77
CA VAL A 307 -12.57 -11.99 6.83
C VAL A 307 -13.89 -12.64 6.42
N GLN A 308 -14.89 -12.58 7.31
CA GLN A 308 -16.18 -13.20 7.04
C GLN A 308 -16.87 -12.49 5.87
N GLU A 309 -17.64 -13.24 5.10
CA GLU A 309 -18.35 -12.70 3.95
C GLU A 309 -19.74 -12.22 4.35
N ILE A 310 -20.12 -11.05 3.87
CA ILE A 310 -21.48 -10.55 3.99
C ILE A 310 -22.08 -10.38 2.60
N ASN A 311 -23.33 -10.81 2.46
CA ASN A 311 -24.09 -10.48 1.28
C ASN A 311 -24.42 -8.98 1.38
N GLY A 312 -23.84 -8.16 0.51
CA GLY A 312 -24.08 -6.70 0.49
C GLY A 312 -25.51 -6.30 0.07
N ASN A 313 -26.48 -7.21 0.22
CA ASN A 313 -27.89 -7.02 0.00
C ASN A 313 -28.54 -6.60 1.31
N PHE A 314 -29.05 -5.37 1.36
CA PHE A 314 -29.76 -4.83 2.51
C PHE A 314 -31.26 -4.82 2.23
N ASP A 315 -32.06 -5.21 3.22
CA ASP A 315 -33.50 -5.09 3.14
C ASP A 315 -33.88 -3.60 3.15
N ILE A 316 -34.49 -3.14 2.06
CA ILE A 316 -34.92 -1.74 1.87
C ILE A 316 -35.82 -1.28 3.02
N SER A 317 -36.61 -2.18 3.60
CA SER A 317 -37.50 -1.86 4.73
C SER A 317 -36.74 -1.37 5.96
N GLN A 318 -35.48 -1.80 6.15
CA GLN A 318 -34.61 -1.35 7.23
C GLN A 318 -34.13 0.09 7.05
N ILE A 319 -34.07 0.58 5.81
CA ILE A 319 -33.68 1.95 5.47
C ILE A 319 -34.90 2.88 5.53
N THR A 320 -36.05 2.44 4.98
CA THR A 320 -37.25 3.27 4.89
C THR A 320 -38.04 3.36 6.21
N GLY A 321 -37.92 2.36 7.09
CA GLY A 321 -38.63 2.32 8.38
C GLY A 321 -38.19 3.37 9.41
N LYS A 322 -37.02 4.02 9.22
CA LYS A 322 -36.52 5.09 10.10
C LYS A 322 -37.01 6.50 9.73
N PHE A 323 -37.67 6.66 8.58
CA PHE A 323 -38.13 7.96 8.07
C PHE A 323 -39.64 8.20 8.26
N ASN A 324 -40.32 7.35 9.03
CA ASN A 324 -41.71 7.52 9.46
C ASN A 324 -41.81 7.72 10.97
#